data_AF-A0A643F8B1-F1
#
_entry.id   AF-A0A643F8B1-F1
#
_cell.length_a   1.000
_cell.length_b   1.000
_cell.length_c   1.000
_cell.angle_alpha   90.00
_cell.angle_beta   90.00
_cell.angle_gamma   90.00
#
_symmetry.space_group_name_H-M   'P 1'
#
loop_
_entity.id
_entity.type
_entity.pdbx_description
1 polymer ?
#
loop_
_entity_poly.entity_id
_entity_poly.type
_entity_poly.pdbx_seq_one_letter_code
_entity_poly.pdbx_strand_id
1 'polypeptide(L)'
;MNEPVRWFAVGLLALVWGPQLALAEARSCASQMGSSMAAQLVKQCLAVSPATHPPCHASNPCDLIVDEIDRSCGLLGAPAQRPAFCATSPQKSGQVTGVLLSGGGVDDWRIVVLTDGGQRVQAYCDGHCGADWFVADKDDVATLRGSLQGRRVTLTVAIEPNRSRVAGAGDDDKLAFVKALKLSGSPDQ
;
A
#
# COMPACT_ATOMS: atom_id res chain seq x y z
N MET A 1 15.78 81.41 -7.49
CA MET A 1 14.62 80.91 -6.73
C MET A 1 14.67 79.40 -6.85
N ASN A 2 15.12 78.73 -5.79
CA ASN A 2 15.40 77.29 -5.69
C ASN A 2 14.37 76.67 -4.75
N GLU A 3 13.62 75.65 -5.19
CA GLU A 3 12.70 74.81 -4.39
C GLU A 3 12.41 73.49 -5.16
N PRO A 4 12.00 72.38 -4.52
CA PRO A 4 12.90 71.41 -3.90
C PRO A 4 12.78 69.98 -4.48
N VAL A 5 13.77 69.15 -4.18
CA VAL A 5 13.85 67.72 -4.55
C VAL A 5 12.77 66.93 -3.82
N ARG A 6 11.83 66.33 -4.57
CA ARG A 6 10.87 65.35 -4.06
C ARG A 6 11.41 63.93 -4.25
N TRP A 7 11.71 63.29 -3.13
CA TRP A 7 11.98 61.87 -3.01
C TRP A 7 10.67 61.09 -3.13
N PHE A 8 10.54 60.22 -4.14
CA PHE A 8 9.53 59.16 -4.14
C PHE A 8 10.18 57.87 -3.68
N ALA A 9 9.87 57.47 -2.44
CA ALA A 9 10.17 56.13 -1.94
C ALA A 9 9.23 55.13 -2.63
N VAL A 10 9.82 54.21 -3.40
CA VAL A 10 9.15 53.03 -3.94
C VAL A 10 8.89 52.07 -2.77
N GLY A 11 7.63 51.97 -2.35
CA GLY A 11 7.20 50.96 -1.40
C GLY A 11 7.22 49.59 -2.06
N LEU A 12 8.22 48.77 -1.74
CA LEU A 12 8.26 47.35 -2.09
C LEU A 12 7.14 46.61 -1.34
N LEU A 13 6.15 46.09 -2.07
CA LEU A 13 5.32 44.98 -1.60
C LEU A 13 6.20 43.71 -1.55
N ALA A 14 6.64 43.33 -0.35
CA ALA A 14 7.22 42.00 -0.14
C ALA A 14 6.12 41.06 0.40
N LEU A 15 5.35 40.48 -0.51
CA LEU A 15 4.61 39.24 -0.22
C LEU A 15 5.64 38.12 -0.11
N VAL A 16 6.05 37.82 1.12
CA VAL A 16 6.98 36.72 1.41
C VAL A 16 6.21 35.40 1.27
N TRP A 17 6.17 34.84 0.07
CA TRP A 17 5.81 33.44 -0.16
C TRP A 17 6.99 32.58 0.29
N GLY A 18 7.09 32.35 1.61
CA GLY A 18 7.99 31.33 2.14
C GLY A 18 7.57 29.94 1.62
N PRO A 19 8.52 29.03 1.37
CA PRO A 19 8.20 27.69 0.93
C PRO A 19 7.46 26.97 2.07
N GLN A 20 6.20 26.62 1.84
CA GLN A 20 5.48 25.70 2.71
C GLN A 20 6.13 24.33 2.50
N LEU A 21 6.97 23.92 3.45
CA LEU A 21 7.36 22.53 3.63
C LEU A 21 6.08 21.76 3.98
N ALA A 22 5.42 21.24 2.95
CA ALA A 22 4.32 20.31 3.11
C ALA A 22 4.90 19.03 3.71
N LEU A 23 4.82 18.90 5.04
CA LEU A 23 4.87 17.59 5.67
C LEU A 23 3.72 16.80 5.05
N ALA A 24 4.03 15.72 4.32
CA ALA A 24 3.02 14.83 3.80
C ALA A 24 2.29 14.20 5.01
N GLU A 25 1.18 14.80 5.43
CA GLU A 25 0.24 14.18 6.36
C GLU A 25 -0.11 12.80 5.77
N ALA A 26 0.20 11.74 6.51
CA ALA A 26 -0.10 10.40 6.06
C ALA A 26 -1.60 10.30 5.80
N ARG A 27 -1.97 9.95 4.55
CA ARG A 27 -3.35 9.93 4.10
C ARG A 27 -4.18 8.99 4.97
N SER A 28 -5.41 9.36 5.30
CA SER A 28 -6.32 8.46 6.01
C SER A 28 -6.65 7.23 5.15
N CYS A 29 -6.83 6.07 5.77
CA CYS A 29 -7.11 4.84 5.04
C CYS A 29 -8.41 4.94 4.24
N ALA A 30 -9.43 5.63 4.77
CA ALA A 30 -10.67 5.92 4.05
C ALA A 30 -10.43 6.71 2.76
N SER A 31 -9.51 7.68 2.76
CA SER A 31 -9.20 8.48 1.58
C SER A 31 -8.26 7.79 0.60
N GLN A 32 -7.47 6.81 1.06
CA GLN A 32 -6.56 6.01 0.25
C GLN A 32 -7.30 4.86 -0.47
N MET A 33 -8.16 4.13 0.23
CA MET A 33 -8.78 2.89 -0.26
C MET A 33 -10.28 3.02 -0.55
N GLY A 34 -10.89 4.15 -0.16
CA GLY A 34 -12.35 4.30 -0.11
C GLY A 34 -12.96 3.72 1.16
N SER A 35 -14.10 4.28 1.59
CA SER A 35 -14.72 3.99 2.89
C SER A 35 -15.05 2.52 3.11
N SER A 36 -15.49 1.81 2.07
CA SER A 36 -15.87 0.39 2.19
C SER A 36 -14.66 -0.50 2.50
N MET A 37 -13.57 -0.33 1.74
CA MET A 37 -12.35 -1.12 1.93
C MET A 37 -11.64 -0.77 3.24
N ALA A 38 -11.59 0.52 3.60
CA ALA A 38 -11.06 0.94 4.90
C ALA A 38 -11.86 0.36 6.08
N ALA A 39 -13.19 0.32 5.98
CA ALA A 39 -14.03 -0.29 7.01
C ALA A 39 -13.79 -1.80 7.17
N GLN A 40 -13.47 -2.51 6.08
CA GLN A 40 -13.10 -3.92 6.15
C GLN A 40 -11.81 -4.12 6.95
N LEU A 41 -10.77 -3.32 6.69
CA LEU A 41 -9.51 -3.37 7.45
C LEU A 41 -9.73 -3.01 8.92
N VAL A 42 -10.52 -1.97 9.22
CA VAL A 42 -10.86 -1.60 10.61
C VAL A 42 -11.55 -2.77 11.33
N LYS A 43 -12.53 -3.41 10.68
CA LYS A 43 -13.24 -4.56 11.26
C LYS A 43 -12.28 -5.72 11.56
N GLN A 44 -11.34 -6.00 10.66
CA GLN A 44 -10.33 -7.04 10.85
C GLN A 44 -9.39 -6.71 12.01
N CYS A 45 -8.90 -5.48 12.05
CA CYS A 45 -8.03 -4.98 13.12
C CYS A 45 -8.68 -5.12 14.50
N LEU A 46 -9.94 -4.68 14.64
CA LEU A 46 -10.70 -4.81 15.90
C LEU A 46 -10.94 -6.28 16.30
N ALA A 47 -11.03 -7.20 15.33
CA ALA A 47 -11.27 -8.61 15.60
C ALA A 47 -10.03 -9.34 16.15
N VAL A 48 -8.82 -8.80 15.97
CA VAL A 48 -7.57 -9.46 16.40
C VAL A 48 -6.76 -8.64 17.40
N SER A 49 -6.94 -7.32 17.45
CA SER A 49 -6.12 -6.48 18.32
C SER A 49 -6.47 -6.71 19.80
N PRO A 50 -5.48 -7.04 20.65
CA PRO A 50 -5.68 -7.14 22.09
C PRO A 50 -5.55 -5.79 22.81
N ALA A 51 -5.22 -4.71 22.11
CA ALA A 51 -4.97 -3.42 22.75
C ALA A 51 -6.28 -2.74 23.17
N THR A 52 -6.24 -1.99 24.28
CA THR A 52 -7.40 -1.22 24.78
C THR A 52 -7.67 0.04 23.95
N HIS A 53 -6.65 0.55 23.27
CA HIS A 53 -6.72 1.72 22.38
C HIS A 53 -5.92 1.43 21.10
N PRO A 54 -6.40 0.50 20.25
CA PRO A 54 -5.66 0.12 19.06
C PRO A 54 -5.76 1.19 17.97
N PRO A 55 -4.84 1.23 16.99
CA PRO A 55 -4.91 2.13 15.85
C PRO A 55 -6.00 1.73 14.82
N CYS A 56 -6.98 0.92 15.20
CA CYS A 56 -8.03 0.40 14.32
C CYS A 56 -9.10 1.45 13.99
N HIS A 57 -8.76 2.50 13.24
CA HIS A 57 -9.70 3.54 12.85
C HIS A 57 -9.41 4.05 11.43
N ALA A 58 -10.45 4.29 10.62
CA ALA A 58 -10.30 4.59 9.20
C ALA A 58 -9.66 5.97 8.91
N SER A 59 -9.55 6.84 9.92
CA SER A 59 -8.78 8.09 9.82
C SER A 59 -7.28 7.86 9.87
N ASN A 60 -6.83 6.72 10.39
CA ASN A 60 -5.42 6.38 10.47
C ASN A 60 -4.91 5.89 9.10
N PRO A 61 -3.60 5.96 8.84
CA PRO A 61 -3.01 5.41 7.62
C PRO A 61 -3.29 3.91 7.49
N CYS A 62 -3.50 3.40 6.27
CA CYS A 62 -3.78 1.98 6.09
C CYS A 62 -2.66 1.09 6.60
N ASP A 63 -1.40 1.49 6.40
CA ASP A 63 -0.23 0.71 6.83
C ASP A 63 -0.23 0.54 8.36
N LEU A 64 -0.59 1.58 9.12
CA LEU A 64 -0.70 1.48 10.58
C LEU A 64 -1.80 0.50 11.03
N ILE A 65 -2.93 0.46 10.32
CA ILE A 65 -4.02 -0.50 10.60
C ILE A 65 -3.59 -1.92 10.23
N VAL A 66 -2.93 -2.06 9.08
CA VAL A 66 -2.46 -3.34 8.52
C VAL A 66 -1.36 -3.96 9.39
N ASP A 67 -0.40 -3.16 9.85
CA ASP A 67 0.66 -3.61 10.74
C ASP A 67 0.09 -4.13 12.06
N GLU A 68 -0.95 -3.48 12.60
CA GLU A 68 -1.62 -3.96 13.80
C GLU A 68 -2.38 -5.27 13.55
N ILE A 69 -3.00 -5.45 12.37
CA ILE A 69 -3.61 -6.72 11.98
C ILE A 69 -2.53 -7.81 11.93
N ASP A 70 -1.41 -7.57 11.25
CA ASP A 70 -0.35 -8.56 11.05
C ASP A 70 0.32 -8.94 12.37
N ARG A 71 0.67 -7.93 13.18
CA ARG A 71 1.22 -8.14 14.52
C ARG A 71 0.27 -8.97 15.37
N SER A 72 -1.01 -8.62 15.40
CA SER A 72 -2.01 -9.29 16.23
C SER A 72 -2.35 -10.70 15.74
N CYS A 73 -2.46 -10.90 14.43
CA CYS A 73 -2.59 -12.23 13.82
C CYS A 73 -1.39 -13.14 14.16
N GLY A 74 -0.19 -12.57 14.31
CA GLY A 74 1.01 -13.30 14.75
C GLY A 74 0.96 -13.77 16.21
N LEU A 75 0.18 -13.09 17.06
CA LEU A 75 -0.02 -13.47 18.47
C LEU A 75 -1.10 -14.54 18.66
N LEU A 76 -1.93 -14.77 17.64
CA LEU A 76 -2.94 -15.83 17.69
C LEU A 76 -2.27 -17.20 17.55
N GLY A 77 -2.94 -18.23 18.10
CA GLY A 77 -2.46 -19.60 18.21
C GLY A 77 -2.19 -20.29 16.86
N ALA A 78 -2.47 -21.60 16.77
CA ALA A 78 -2.15 -22.35 15.55
C ALA A 78 -2.84 -21.72 14.32
N PRO A 79 -2.23 -21.76 13.11
CA PRO A 79 -2.80 -21.15 11.91
C PRO A 79 -4.26 -21.54 11.63
N ALA A 80 -4.65 -22.79 11.92
CA ALA A 80 -6.02 -23.28 11.74
C ALA A 80 -7.06 -22.61 12.66
N GLN A 81 -6.63 -21.94 13.72
CA GLN A 81 -7.48 -21.23 14.68
C GLN A 81 -7.58 -19.73 14.40
N ARG A 82 -6.78 -19.23 13.45
CA ARG A 82 -6.76 -17.80 13.10
C ARG A 82 -7.91 -17.47 12.15
N PRO A 83 -8.48 -16.26 12.21
CA PRO A 83 -9.37 -15.77 11.17
C PRO A 83 -8.72 -15.88 9.79
N ALA A 84 -9.50 -16.23 8.77
CA ALA A 84 -8.98 -16.47 7.42
C ALA A 84 -8.18 -15.28 6.84
N PHE A 85 -8.55 -14.04 7.18
CA PHE A 85 -7.85 -12.83 6.73
C PHE A 85 -6.44 -12.65 7.32
N CYS A 86 -6.07 -13.44 8.33
CA CYS A 86 -4.71 -13.48 8.85
C CYS A 86 -3.74 -14.20 7.90
N ALA A 87 -4.24 -14.98 6.94
CA ALA A 87 -3.42 -15.55 5.88
C ALA A 87 -3.34 -14.58 4.70
N THR A 88 -2.13 -14.15 4.36
CA THR A 88 -1.87 -13.27 3.20
C THR A 88 -1.44 -14.04 1.96
N SER A 89 -0.88 -15.23 2.12
CA SER A 89 -0.58 -16.13 1.01
C SER A 89 -1.87 -16.80 0.52
N PRO A 90 -2.22 -16.65 -0.77
CA PRO A 90 -3.39 -17.32 -1.32
C PRO A 90 -3.22 -18.84 -1.24
N GLN A 91 -4.30 -19.54 -0.92
CA GLN A 91 -4.30 -21.01 -0.77
C GLN A 91 -4.51 -21.74 -2.11
N LYS A 92 -5.00 -21.03 -3.13
CA LYS A 92 -5.25 -21.57 -4.47
C LYS A 92 -4.85 -20.57 -5.54
N SER A 93 -4.35 -21.08 -6.66
CA SER A 93 -4.23 -20.33 -7.91
C SER A 93 -5.61 -19.89 -8.40
N GLY A 94 -5.68 -18.75 -9.09
CA GLY A 94 -6.94 -18.24 -9.61
C GLY A 94 -6.93 -16.73 -9.81
N GLN A 95 -8.11 -16.19 -10.08
CA GLN A 95 -8.32 -14.76 -10.26
C GLN A 95 -9.06 -14.17 -9.07
N VAL A 96 -8.63 -13.00 -8.61
CA VAL A 96 -9.27 -12.21 -7.57
C VAL A 96 -9.46 -10.77 -8.04
N THR A 97 -10.52 -10.13 -7.52
CA THR A 97 -10.79 -8.71 -7.74
C THR A 97 -10.73 -7.98 -6.42
N GLY A 98 -10.25 -6.74 -6.45
CA GLY A 98 -10.11 -5.91 -5.28
C GLY A 98 -9.41 -4.60 -5.59
N VAL A 99 -8.66 -4.10 -4.61
CA VAL A 99 -7.88 -2.86 -4.70
C VAL A 99 -6.42 -3.12 -4.33
N LEU A 100 -5.49 -2.45 -5.02
CA LEU A 100 -4.08 -2.45 -4.62
C LEU A 100 -3.95 -1.78 -3.25
N LEU A 101 -3.54 -2.56 -2.25
CA LEU A 101 -3.37 -2.08 -0.89
C LEU A 101 -1.95 -1.56 -0.68
N SER A 102 -0.97 -2.39 -1.01
CA SER A 102 0.45 -2.09 -0.83
C SER A 102 1.30 -2.92 -1.79
N GLY A 103 2.60 -2.70 -1.75
CA GLY A 103 3.58 -3.47 -2.51
C GLY A 103 4.98 -2.91 -2.27
N GLY A 104 5.98 -3.69 -2.62
CA GLY A 104 7.37 -3.33 -2.44
C GLY A 104 8.28 -4.53 -2.28
N GLY A 105 9.54 -4.27 -1.97
CA GLY A 105 10.58 -5.29 -1.80
C GLY A 105 11.97 -4.68 -2.01
N VAL A 106 13.00 -5.43 -1.68
CA VAL A 106 14.39 -5.06 -1.99
C VAL A 106 14.80 -5.82 -3.25
N ASP A 107 15.01 -7.13 -3.12
CA ASP A 107 15.37 -8.02 -4.23
C ASP A 107 14.15 -8.42 -5.08
N ASP A 108 13.07 -8.80 -4.40
CA ASP A 108 11.86 -9.32 -5.04
C ASP A 108 10.66 -8.46 -4.73
N TRP A 109 10.12 -7.82 -5.75
CA TRP A 109 8.94 -6.99 -5.59
C TRP A 109 7.70 -7.85 -5.46
N ARG A 110 6.82 -7.46 -4.55
CA ARG A 110 5.50 -8.07 -4.36
C ARG A 110 4.42 -7.01 -4.34
N ILE A 111 3.19 -7.42 -4.62
CA ILE A 111 1.99 -6.61 -4.42
C ILE A 111 1.07 -7.27 -3.40
N VAL A 112 0.23 -6.47 -2.78
CA VAL A 112 -0.86 -6.92 -1.91
C VAL A 112 -2.17 -6.34 -2.44
N VAL A 113 -3.12 -7.21 -2.74
CA VAL A 113 -4.49 -6.84 -3.10
C VAL A 113 -5.40 -7.12 -1.93
N LEU A 114 -6.15 -6.12 -1.46
CA LEU A 114 -7.31 -6.35 -0.61
C LEU A 114 -8.48 -6.72 -1.51
N THR A 115 -8.90 -7.98 -1.46
CA THR A 115 -10.00 -8.48 -2.29
C THR A 115 -11.34 -7.92 -1.85
N ASP A 116 -12.35 -7.98 -2.73
CA ASP A 116 -13.71 -7.58 -2.38
C ASP A 116 -14.31 -8.42 -1.23
N GLY A 117 -13.78 -9.62 -1.00
CA GLY A 117 -14.11 -10.48 0.15
C GLY A 117 -13.33 -10.17 1.43
N GLY A 118 -12.47 -9.14 1.42
CA GLY A 118 -11.66 -8.72 2.56
C GLY A 118 -10.41 -9.53 2.80
N GLN A 119 -10.04 -10.47 1.92
CA GLN A 119 -8.78 -11.19 2.06
C GLN A 119 -7.64 -10.32 1.52
N ARG A 120 -6.52 -10.24 2.22
CA ARG A 120 -5.29 -9.68 1.65
C ARG A 120 -4.56 -10.80 0.89
N VAL A 121 -4.31 -10.60 -0.39
CA VAL A 121 -3.60 -11.55 -1.25
C VAL A 121 -2.26 -10.94 -1.63
N GLN A 122 -1.18 -11.54 -1.12
CA GLN A 122 0.18 -11.20 -1.47
C GLN A 122 0.70 -12.12 -2.58
N ALA A 123 1.36 -11.55 -3.59
CA ALA A 123 2.02 -12.31 -4.65
C ALA A 123 3.28 -11.58 -5.14
N TYR A 124 4.32 -12.35 -5.45
CA TYR A 124 5.55 -11.85 -6.06
C TYR A 124 5.31 -11.47 -7.52
N CYS A 125 5.91 -10.38 -7.94
CA CYS A 125 5.69 -9.81 -9.26
C CYS A 125 6.21 -10.69 -10.39
N ASP A 126 7.38 -11.33 -10.25
CA ASP A 126 7.99 -12.20 -11.27
C ASP A 126 7.97 -11.57 -12.68
N GLY A 127 8.26 -10.26 -12.76
CA GLY A 127 8.21 -9.48 -14.00
C GLY A 127 6.80 -9.10 -14.52
N HIS A 128 5.72 -9.50 -13.85
CA HIS A 128 4.33 -9.27 -14.26
C HIS A 128 3.67 -8.04 -13.61
N CYS A 129 4.37 -7.30 -12.75
CA CYS A 129 3.92 -6.00 -12.25
C CYS A 129 4.43 -4.86 -13.17
N GLY A 130 3.79 -3.69 -13.13
CA GLY A 130 4.25 -2.55 -13.91
C GLY A 130 5.61 -2.03 -13.45
N ALA A 131 6.51 -1.77 -14.40
CA ALA A 131 7.87 -1.31 -14.12
C ALA A 131 7.91 0.06 -13.42
N ASP A 132 6.93 0.92 -13.69
CA ASP A 132 6.79 2.25 -13.10
C ASP A 132 5.96 2.27 -11.82
N TRP A 133 5.54 1.11 -11.29
CA TRP A 133 4.62 1.07 -10.14
C TRP A 133 5.29 1.31 -8.81
N PHE A 134 6.60 1.10 -8.73
CA PHE A 134 7.35 1.20 -7.50
C PHE A 134 8.29 2.40 -7.53
N VAL A 135 8.60 2.91 -6.34
CA VAL A 135 9.61 3.93 -6.10
C VAL A 135 10.59 3.32 -5.11
N ALA A 136 11.85 3.21 -5.51
CA ALA A 136 12.94 2.83 -4.63
C ALA A 136 13.43 4.06 -3.86
N ASP A 137 13.75 3.88 -2.58
CA ASP A 137 14.46 4.88 -1.79
C ASP A 137 15.98 4.77 -2.01
N LYS A 138 16.75 5.50 -1.19
CA LYS A 138 18.22 5.51 -1.26
C LYS A 138 18.89 4.17 -0.89
N ASP A 139 18.14 3.28 -0.25
CA ASP A 139 18.60 1.96 0.19
C ASP A 139 18.02 0.85 -0.72
N ASP A 140 17.57 1.23 -1.92
CA ASP A 140 16.94 0.38 -2.94
C ASP A 140 15.67 -0.34 -2.45
N VAL A 141 15.04 0.14 -1.37
CA VAL A 141 13.76 -0.39 -0.89
C VAL A 141 12.64 0.14 -1.78
N ALA A 142 12.09 -0.72 -2.63
CA ALA A 142 10.97 -0.39 -3.49
C ALA A 142 9.67 -0.36 -2.70
N THR A 143 8.86 0.67 -2.90
CA THR A 143 7.51 0.82 -2.34
C THR A 143 6.51 1.16 -3.45
N LEU A 144 5.31 0.57 -3.42
CA LEU A 144 4.24 0.87 -4.36
C LEU A 144 3.87 2.36 -4.31
N ARG A 145 3.74 3.00 -5.47
CA ARG A 145 3.32 4.39 -5.56
C ARG A 145 1.95 4.61 -4.89
N GLY A 146 1.87 5.66 -4.07
CA GLY A 146 0.61 6.04 -3.43
C GLY A 146 -0.53 6.36 -4.39
N SER A 147 -0.24 6.74 -5.64
CA SER A 147 -1.25 6.94 -6.69
C SER A 147 -1.88 5.65 -7.22
N LEU A 148 -1.26 4.50 -6.96
CA LEU A 148 -1.79 3.18 -7.31
C LEU A 148 -2.57 2.54 -6.16
N GLN A 149 -2.29 2.93 -4.92
CA GLN A 149 -3.04 2.47 -3.76
C GLN A 149 -4.53 2.85 -3.91
N GLY A 150 -5.41 1.90 -3.61
CA GLY A 150 -6.86 2.04 -3.78
C GLY A 150 -7.36 1.85 -5.21
N ARG A 151 -6.48 1.77 -6.23
CA ARG A 151 -6.92 1.47 -7.60
C ARG A 151 -7.45 0.05 -7.68
N ARG A 152 -8.61 -0.09 -8.34
CA ARG A 152 -9.20 -1.40 -8.59
C ARG A 152 -8.37 -2.22 -9.55
N VAL A 153 -8.25 -3.50 -9.25
CA VAL A 153 -7.49 -4.46 -10.06
C VAL A 153 -8.21 -5.80 -10.15
N THR A 154 -7.92 -6.49 -11.25
CA THR A 154 -8.09 -7.94 -11.38
C THR A 154 -6.69 -8.56 -11.38
N LEU A 155 -6.44 -9.41 -10.38
CA LEU A 155 -5.17 -10.10 -10.18
C LEU A 155 -5.36 -11.60 -10.47
N THR A 156 -4.56 -12.16 -11.38
CA THR A 156 -4.41 -13.60 -11.56
C THR A 156 -3.13 -14.06 -10.88
N VAL A 157 -3.24 -15.03 -9.97
CA VAL A 157 -2.13 -15.62 -9.21
C VAL A 157 -1.99 -17.10 -9.53
N ALA A 158 -0.76 -17.60 -9.55
CA ALA A 158 -0.46 -19.03 -9.49
C ALA A 158 0.41 -19.37 -8.29
N ILE A 159 0.17 -20.54 -7.70
CA ILE A 159 1.00 -21.12 -6.65
C ILE A 159 1.98 -22.09 -7.31
N GLU A 160 3.27 -21.75 -7.27
CA GLU A 160 4.32 -22.45 -8.01
C GLU A 160 5.55 -22.65 -7.11
N PRO A 161 6.40 -23.67 -7.35
CA PRO A 161 7.68 -23.79 -6.64
C PRO A 161 8.59 -22.60 -6.97
N ASN A 162 9.35 -22.10 -5.99
CA ASN A 162 10.19 -20.91 -6.12
C ASN A 162 11.13 -20.99 -7.33
N ARG A 163 11.87 -22.09 -7.51
CA ARG A 163 12.87 -22.30 -8.57
C ARG A 163 13.84 -21.11 -8.71
N SER A 164 14.42 -20.72 -7.58
CA SER A 164 15.37 -19.62 -7.48
C SER A 164 14.86 -18.25 -7.98
N ARG A 165 13.54 -18.02 -8.00
CA ARG A 165 12.94 -16.74 -8.41
C ARG A 165 12.97 -15.69 -7.30
N VAL A 166 12.77 -16.12 -6.06
CA VAL A 166 12.69 -15.26 -4.87
C VAL A 166 13.85 -15.56 -3.93
N ALA A 167 14.58 -14.52 -3.54
CA ALA A 167 15.68 -14.57 -2.61
C ALA A 167 15.23 -15.08 -1.21
N GLY A 168 16.05 -15.94 -0.63
CA GLY A 168 15.85 -16.49 0.73
C GLY A 168 14.87 -17.67 0.85
N ALA A 169 14.04 -17.95 -0.16
CA ALA A 169 13.17 -19.13 -0.19
C ALA A 169 13.85 -20.32 -0.88
N GLY A 170 13.55 -21.55 -0.43
CA GLY A 170 14.03 -22.78 -1.05
C GLY A 170 13.37 -23.04 -2.41
N ASP A 171 14.04 -23.78 -3.30
CA ASP A 171 13.56 -23.96 -4.68
C ASP A 171 12.19 -24.64 -4.80
N ASP A 172 11.85 -25.53 -3.88
CA ASP A 172 10.59 -26.26 -3.88
C ASP A 172 9.46 -25.56 -3.10
N ASP A 173 9.77 -24.44 -2.42
CA ASP A 173 8.80 -23.69 -1.65
C ASP A 173 7.68 -23.19 -2.56
N LYS A 174 6.43 -23.46 -2.15
CA LYS A 174 5.25 -23.03 -2.89
C LYS A 174 4.94 -21.57 -2.59
N LEU A 175 5.25 -20.71 -3.53
CA LEU A 175 5.03 -19.27 -3.44
C LEU A 175 3.94 -18.81 -4.42
N ALA A 176 3.33 -17.68 -4.10
CA ALA A 176 2.32 -17.06 -4.94
C ALA A 176 2.98 -16.06 -5.91
N PHE A 177 2.74 -16.26 -7.20
CA PHE A 177 3.29 -15.42 -8.27
C PHE A 177 2.19 -14.76 -9.07
N VAL A 178 2.36 -13.48 -9.39
CA VAL A 178 1.50 -12.75 -10.31
C VAL A 178 1.66 -13.35 -11.70
N LYS A 179 0.56 -13.73 -12.35
CA LYS A 179 0.55 -14.16 -13.75
C LYS A 179 -0.06 -13.12 -14.68
N ALA A 180 -1.00 -12.32 -14.16
CA ALA A 180 -1.54 -11.16 -14.83
C ALA A 180 -2.09 -10.17 -13.80
N LEU A 181 -1.97 -8.89 -14.07
CA LEU A 181 -2.47 -7.83 -13.21
C LEU A 181 -3.01 -6.68 -14.05
N LYS A 182 -4.34 -6.49 -14.00
CA LYS A 182 -5.04 -5.49 -14.80
C LYS A 182 -5.66 -4.43 -13.90
N LEU A 183 -5.37 -3.16 -14.17
CA LEU A 183 -6.04 -2.03 -13.53
C LEU A 183 -7.41 -1.82 -14.16
N SER A 184 -8.48 -1.84 -13.35
CA SER A 184 -9.84 -1.60 -13.84
C SER A 184 -9.95 -0.21 -14.46
N GLY A 185 -10.52 -0.13 -15.67
CA GLY A 185 -10.67 1.12 -16.43
C GLY A 185 -9.45 1.53 -17.26
N SER A 186 -8.39 0.70 -17.33
CA SER A 186 -7.34 0.86 -18.34
C SER A 186 -7.78 0.13 -19.62
N PRO A 187 -7.59 0.69 -20.83
CA PRO A 187 -7.80 -0.07 -22.06
C PRO A 187 -6.94 -1.32 -22.02
N ASP A 188 -7.48 -2.46 -22.45
CA ASP A 188 -6.65 -3.64 -22.75
C ASP A 188 -5.59 -3.19 -23.77
N GLN A 189 -4.33 -3.16 -23.36
CA GLN A 189 -3.17 -2.98 -24.25
C GLN A 189 -2.65 -4.35 -24.65
#